data_AF-A0A3B0SV78-F1
#
_entry.id   AF-A0A3B0SV78-F1
#
_cell.length_a   1.000
_cell.length_b   1.000
_cell.length_c   1.000
_cell.angle_alpha   90.00
_cell.angle_beta   90.00
_cell.angle_gamma   90.00
#
_symmetry.space_group_name_H-M   'P 1'
#
loop_
_entity.id
_entity.type
_entity.pdbx_description
1 polymer ?
#
loop_
_entity_poly.entity_id
_entity_poly.type
_entity_poly.pdbx_seq_one_letter_code
_entity_poly.pdbx_strand_id
1 'polypeptide(L)'
;MTDPTELIRKLADVQDRILALPDDAFAQRWELRKEQDDLRSQAQEFAYAMDEDKFDDELLSELRALRDRMKAIEHQRIDLVGQAGGGSMSGEMGNLGGVKINRGIDDAMGLPGIKARIGVIKGVLMNRGVDIPPAD
;
A
#
# COMPACT_ATOMS: atom_id res chain seq x y z
N MET A 1 -14.63 -19.26 6.20
CA MET A 1 -13.64 -18.59 5.32
C MET A 1 -14.09 -17.14 5.19
N THR A 2 -13.29 -16.20 5.65
CA THR A 2 -13.58 -14.75 5.54
C THR A 2 -13.41 -14.35 4.07
N ASP A 3 -14.41 -13.70 3.47
CA ASP A 3 -14.34 -13.24 2.08
C ASP A 3 -13.25 -12.15 1.94
N PRO A 4 -12.37 -12.21 0.91
CA PRO A 4 -11.40 -11.15 0.62
C PRO A 4 -12.00 -9.73 0.62
N THR A 5 -13.23 -9.59 0.14
CA THR A 5 -13.97 -8.32 0.13
C THR A 5 -14.30 -7.84 1.55
N GLU A 6 -14.59 -8.77 2.46
CA GLU A 6 -14.86 -8.49 3.87
C GLU A 6 -13.58 -8.11 4.61
N LEU A 7 -12.45 -8.75 4.31
CA LEU A 7 -11.13 -8.38 4.85
C LEU A 7 -10.71 -6.96 4.41
N ILE A 8 -10.93 -6.61 3.14
CA ILE A 8 -10.64 -5.26 2.62
C ILE A 8 -11.53 -4.21 3.29
N ARG A 9 -12.82 -4.48 3.49
CA ARG A 9 -13.72 -3.58 4.23
C ARG A 9 -13.27 -3.37 5.67
N LYS A 10 -12.92 -4.45 6.39
CA LYS A 10 -12.42 -4.36 7.77
C LYS A 10 -11.11 -3.57 7.85
N LEU A 11 -10.21 -3.74 6.89
CA LEU A 11 -8.97 -2.96 6.82
C LEU A 11 -9.22 -1.46 6.61
N ALA A 12 -10.18 -1.11 5.75
CA ALA A 12 -10.58 0.28 5.54
C ALA A 12 -11.20 0.88 6.81
N ASP A 13 -12.11 0.15 7.46
CA ASP A 13 -12.76 0.60 8.71
C ASP A 13 -11.73 0.82 9.83
N VAL A 14 -10.75 -0.08 9.99
CA VAL A 14 -9.69 0.09 11.00
C VAL A 14 -8.79 1.28 10.67
N GLN A 15 -8.47 1.51 9.39
CA GLN A 15 -7.70 2.68 8.96
C GLN A 15 -8.43 3.99 9.26
N ASP A 16 -9.74 4.06 8.98
CA ASP A 16 -10.56 5.24 9.29
C ASP A 16 -10.61 5.51 10.80
N ARG A 17 -10.71 4.45 11.61
CA ARG A 17 -10.66 4.57 13.08
C ARG A 17 -9.30 5.07 13.57
N ILE A 18 -8.20 4.63 12.99
CA ILE A 18 -6.85 5.13 13.32
C ILE A 18 -6.71 6.62 12.97
N LEU A 19 -7.30 7.07 11.86
CA LEU A 19 -7.27 8.46 11.42
C LEU A 19 -8.17 9.36 12.27
N ALA A 20 -9.30 8.84 12.75
CA ALA A 20 -10.22 9.56 13.61
C ALA A 20 -9.72 9.68 15.07
N LEU A 21 -8.72 8.90 15.49
CA LEU A 21 -8.18 8.96 16.84
C LEU A 21 -7.38 10.25 17.10
N PRO A 22 -7.58 10.90 18.27
CA PRO A 22 -6.73 11.97 18.77
C PRO A 22 -5.25 11.57 18.85
N ASP A 23 -4.35 12.56 18.75
CA ASP A 23 -2.90 12.31 18.74
C ASP A 23 -2.38 11.69 20.06
N ASP A 24 -3.06 11.92 21.18
CA ASP A 24 -2.72 11.41 22.51
C ASP A 24 -3.32 10.02 22.83
N ALA A 25 -4.15 9.47 21.93
CA ALA A 25 -4.78 8.16 22.10
C ALA A 25 -3.83 6.99 21.75
N PHE A 26 -2.62 6.97 22.31
CA PHE A 26 -1.55 6.02 21.97
C PHE A 26 -1.95 4.55 22.15
N ALA A 27 -2.59 4.21 23.29
CA ALA A 27 -2.99 2.83 23.57
C ALA A 27 -4.05 2.32 22.57
N GLN A 28 -5.05 3.16 22.27
CA GLN A 28 -6.10 2.82 21.31
C GLN A 28 -5.54 2.72 19.88
N ARG A 29 -4.58 3.57 19.53
CA ARG A 29 -3.87 3.52 18.26
C ARG A 29 -3.02 2.26 18.12
N TRP A 30 -2.40 1.80 19.20
CA TRP A 30 -1.62 0.55 19.21
C TRP A 30 -2.51 -0.68 19.00
N GLU A 31 -3.65 -0.77 19.68
CA GLU A 31 -4.60 -1.87 19.50
C GLU A 31 -5.15 -1.94 18.06
N LEU A 32 -5.54 -0.79 17.49
CA LEU A 32 -6.00 -0.73 16.10
C LEU A 32 -4.88 -1.07 15.10
N ARG A 33 -3.63 -0.73 15.41
CA ARG A 33 -2.48 -1.13 14.58
C ARG A 33 -2.25 -2.64 14.62
N LYS A 34 -2.41 -3.26 15.78
CA LYS A 34 -2.32 -4.71 15.92
C LYS A 34 -3.45 -5.41 15.15
N GLU A 35 -4.68 -4.92 15.27
CA GLU A 35 -5.83 -5.41 14.49
C GLU A 35 -5.60 -5.24 12.98
N GLN A 36 -5.03 -4.10 12.56
CA GLN A 36 -4.65 -3.87 11.18
C GLN A 36 -3.59 -4.87 10.68
N ASP A 37 -2.57 -5.18 11.50
CA ASP A 37 -1.53 -6.14 11.13
C ASP A 37 -2.07 -7.58 11.07
N ASP A 38 -2.95 -7.96 11.98
CA ASP A 38 -3.62 -9.27 11.95
C ASP A 38 -4.52 -9.43 10.70
N LEU A 39 -5.28 -8.38 10.35
CA LEU A 39 -6.10 -8.36 9.14
C LEU A 39 -5.24 -8.39 7.86
N ARG A 40 -4.08 -7.73 7.86
CA ARG A 40 -3.11 -7.81 6.76
C ARG A 40 -2.53 -9.21 6.62
N SER A 41 -2.20 -9.87 7.72
CA SER A 41 -1.71 -11.26 7.71
C SER A 41 -2.75 -12.21 7.11
N GLN A 42 -4.01 -12.08 7.52
CA GLN A 42 -5.12 -12.89 6.97
C GLN A 42 -5.36 -12.62 5.48
N ALA A 43 -5.34 -11.36 5.05
CA ALA A 43 -5.46 -11.00 3.64
C ALA A 43 -4.28 -11.53 2.82
N GLN A 44 -3.08 -11.54 3.40
CA GLN A 44 -1.87 -12.07 2.78
C GLN A 44 -1.95 -13.58 2.63
N GLU A 45 -2.36 -14.33 3.66
CA GLU A 45 -2.58 -15.79 3.58
C GLU A 45 -3.60 -16.17 2.51
N PHE A 46 -4.71 -15.43 2.41
CA PHE A 46 -5.70 -15.62 1.35
C PHE A 46 -5.13 -15.36 -0.04
N ALA A 47 -4.38 -14.27 -0.20
CA ALA A 47 -3.76 -13.94 -1.48
C ALA A 47 -2.70 -14.98 -1.90
N TYR A 48 -1.92 -15.50 -0.94
CA TYR A 48 -1.02 -16.63 -1.17
C TYR A 48 -1.76 -17.88 -1.65
N ALA A 49 -2.85 -18.26 -0.97
CA ALA A 49 -3.63 -19.44 -1.34
C ALA A 49 -4.27 -19.31 -2.74
N MET A 50 -4.71 -18.11 -3.13
CA MET A 50 -5.27 -17.88 -4.47
C MET A 50 -4.20 -17.83 -5.57
N ASP A 51 -3.00 -17.38 -5.24
CA ASP A 51 -1.88 -17.34 -6.19
C ASP A 51 -1.15 -18.68 -6.30
N GLU A 52 -1.36 -19.61 -5.36
CA GLU A 52 -0.79 -20.97 -5.38
C GLU A 52 -1.17 -21.75 -6.65
N ASP A 53 -2.36 -21.49 -7.20
CA ASP A 53 -2.86 -22.11 -8.43
C ASP A 53 -2.48 -21.35 -9.72
N LYS A 54 -1.92 -20.14 -9.62
CA LYS A 54 -1.50 -19.36 -10.80
C LYS A 54 -0.16 -19.83 -11.35
N PHE A 55 -0.02 -19.76 -12.67
CA PHE A 55 1.27 -20.00 -13.33
C PHE A 55 2.28 -18.89 -13.02
N ASP A 56 3.56 -19.25 -12.98
CA ASP A 56 4.64 -18.31 -12.67
C ASP A 56 4.71 -17.14 -13.67
N ASP A 57 4.45 -17.40 -14.96
CA ASP A 57 4.42 -16.38 -16.01
C ASP A 57 3.31 -15.34 -15.80
N GLU A 58 2.15 -15.76 -15.27
CA GLU A 58 1.05 -14.87 -14.95
C GLU A 58 1.42 -13.97 -13.77
N LEU A 59 2.04 -14.54 -12.73
CA LEU A 59 2.52 -13.80 -11.57
C LEU A 59 3.64 -12.81 -11.95
N LEU A 60 4.56 -13.21 -12.83
CA LEU A 60 5.62 -12.34 -13.34
C LEU A 60 5.06 -11.19 -14.20
N SER A 61 4.05 -11.46 -15.03
CA SER A 61 3.34 -10.44 -15.80
C SER A 61 2.60 -9.45 -14.88
N GLU A 62 1.88 -9.97 -13.88
CA GLU A 62 1.19 -9.15 -12.87
C GLU A 62 2.18 -8.28 -12.08
N LEU A 63 3.32 -8.85 -11.67
CA LEU A 63 4.39 -8.12 -10.98
C LEU A 63 4.94 -6.96 -11.82
N ARG A 64 5.17 -7.17 -13.12
CA ARG A 64 5.62 -6.11 -14.05
C ARG A 64 4.58 -5.00 -14.16
N ALA A 65 3.31 -5.35 -14.41
CA ALA A 65 2.23 -4.37 -14.53
C ALA A 65 2.04 -3.54 -13.25
N LEU A 66 2.17 -4.16 -12.07
CA LEU A 66 2.09 -3.46 -10.80
C LEU A 66 3.27 -2.50 -10.58
N ARG A 67 4.49 -2.87 -10.98
CA ARG A 67 5.66 -1.99 -10.93
C ARG A 67 5.49 -0.79 -11.87
N ASP A 68 5.02 -1.01 -13.09
CA ASP A 68 4.76 0.07 -14.05
C ASP A 68 3.71 1.04 -13.53
N ARG A 69 2.63 0.51 -12.94
CA ARG A 69 1.59 1.32 -12.30
C ARG A 69 2.14 2.14 -11.14
N MET A 70 3.00 1.56 -10.30
CA MET A 70 3.66 2.26 -9.21
C MET A 70 4.54 3.42 -9.74
N LYS A 71 5.34 3.16 -10.78
CA LYS A 71 6.20 4.15 -11.43
C LYS A 71 5.37 5.29 -12.03
N ALA A 72 4.24 4.99 -12.66
CA ALA A 72 3.33 6.01 -13.20
C ALA A 72 2.74 6.90 -12.11
N ILE A 73 2.33 6.31 -10.99
CA ILE A 73 1.80 7.04 -9.83
C ILE A 73 2.89 7.95 -9.22
N GLU A 74 4.12 7.46 -9.11
CA GLU A 74 5.26 8.26 -8.62
C GLU A 74 5.57 9.44 -9.54
N HIS A 75 5.51 9.28 -10.87
CA HIS A 75 5.67 10.38 -11.81
C HIS A 75 4.53 11.42 -11.67
N GLN A 76 3.28 10.96 -11.60
CA GLN A 76 2.13 11.85 -11.41
C GLN A 76 2.22 12.66 -10.10
N ARG A 77 2.75 12.04 -9.04
CA ARG A 77 3.03 12.74 -7.78
C ARG A 77 4.08 13.83 -7.95
N ILE A 78 5.17 13.54 -8.64
CA ILE A 78 6.23 14.53 -8.91
C ILE A 78 5.66 15.72 -9.70
N ASP A 79 4.81 15.46 -10.70
CA ASP A 79 4.16 16.51 -11.49
C ASP A 79 3.21 17.38 -10.64
N LEU A 80 2.37 16.76 -9.80
CA LEU A 80 1.49 17.47 -8.87
C LEU A 80 2.25 18.32 -7.86
N VAL A 81 3.33 17.79 -7.29
CA VAL A 81 4.21 18.52 -6.36
C VAL A 81 4.97 19.63 -7.07
N GLY A 82 5.44 19.41 -8.30
CA GLY A 82 6.08 20.43 -9.13
C GLY A 82 5.15 21.60 -9.46
N GLN A 83 3.87 21.33 -9.71
CA GLN A 83 2.84 22.36 -9.91
C GLN A 83 2.46 23.07 -8.60
N ALA A 84 2.35 22.34 -7.49
CA ALA A 84 2.00 22.92 -6.18
C ALA A 84 3.16 23.70 -5.53
N GLY A 85 4.41 23.33 -5.81
CA GLY A 85 5.62 23.95 -5.29
C GLY A 85 6.05 25.24 -6.01
N GLY A 86 5.41 25.58 -7.14
CA GLY A 86 5.65 26.82 -7.89
C GLY A 86 5.12 28.10 -7.23
N GLY A 87 4.40 27.98 -6.10
CA GLY A 87 3.87 29.10 -5.32
C GLY A 87 4.34 29.06 -3.86
N SER A 88 5.43 29.78 -3.58
CA SER A 88 5.89 30.26 -2.26
C SER A 88 5.27 29.64 -0.99
N MET A 89 5.86 28.55 -0.46
CA MET A 89 5.68 28.15 0.95
C MET A 89 7.03 27.73 1.55
N SER A 90 7.93 28.71 1.68
CA SER A 90 9.17 28.59 2.44
C SER A 90 8.87 28.86 3.92
N GLY A 91 8.84 27.80 4.72
CA GLY A 91 8.75 27.88 6.18
C GLY A 91 8.67 26.48 6.77
N GLU A 92 9.24 26.26 7.95
CA GLU A 92 9.31 24.95 8.65
C GLU A 92 7.93 24.27 8.85
N MET A 93 6.82 25.03 8.74
CA MET A 93 5.44 24.51 8.69
C MET A 93 5.05 23.80 7.37
N GLY A 94 5.74 24.07 6.26
CA GLY A 94 5.52 23.45 4.96
C GLY A 94 5.93 21.97 4.92
N ASN A 95 6.87 21.57 5.78
CA ASN A 95 7.34 20.18 5.82
C ASN A 95 6.30 19.23 6.43
N LEU A 96 5.57 19.67 7.47
CA LEU A 96 4.49 18.90 8.09
C LEU A 96 3.23 18.83 7.21
N GLY A 97 2.90 19.92 6.51
CA GLY A 97 1.80 19.95 5.53
C GLY A 97 2.09 19.08 4.30
N GLY A 98 3.33 19.14 3.78
CA GLY A 98 3.77 18.34 2.64
C GLY A 98 3.75 16.84 2.91
N VAL A 99 4.11 16.38 4.12
CA VAL A 99 4.05 14.95 4.49
C VAL A 99 2.61 14.45 4.59
N LYS A 100 1.68 15.22 5.16
CA LYS A 100 0.26 14.84 5.25
C LYS A 100 -0.42 14.82 3.87
N ILE A 101 -0.10 15.79 3.00
CA ILE A 101 -0.60 15.84 1.63
C ILE A 101 -0.05 14.67 0.80
N ASN A 102 1.26 14.39 0.87
CA ASN A 102 1.85 13.25 0.16
C ASN A 102 1.20 11.92 0.57
N ARG A 103 0.93 11.73 1.88
CA ARG A 103 0.27 10.52 2.38
C ARG A 103 -1.18 10.40 1.88
N GLY A 104 -1.94 11.49 1.89
CA GLY A 104 -3.31 11.50 1.36
C GLY A 104 -3.37 11.25 -0.14
N ILE A 105 -2.40 11.76 -0.90
CA ILE A 105 -2.29 11.50 -2.34
C ILE A 105 -1.88 10.03 -2.58
N ASP A 106 -0.90 9.49 -1.85
CA ASP A 106 -0.47 8.09 -1.98
C ASP A 106 -1.62 7.11 -1.66
N ASP A 107 -2.39 7.39 -0.60
CA ASP A 107 -3.57 6.61 -0.22
C ASP A 107 -4.68 6.72 -1.28
N ALA A 108 -4.93 7.92 -1.83
CA ALA A 108 -5.92 8.14 -2.90
C ALA A 108 -5.53 7.50 -4.24
N MET A 109 -4.24 7.40 -4.55
CA MET A 109 -3.74 6.76 -5.77
C MET A 109 -3.59 5.23 -5.65
N GLY A 110 -3.86 4.65 -4.47
CA GLY A 110 -3.86 3.20 -4.24
C GLY A 110 -2.45 2.57 -4.10
N LEU A 111 -1.43 3.40 -3.88
CA LEU A 111 -0.02 3.01 -3.74
C LEU A 111 0.22 1.96 -2.64
N PRO A 112 -0.41 2.06 -1.45
CA PRO A 112 -0.30 1.02 -0.42
C PRO A 112 -0.79 -0.35 -0.87
N GLY A 113 -1.89 -0.41 -1.63
CA GLY A 113 -2.44 -1.66 -2.16
C GLY A 113 -1.53 -2.30 -3.21
N ILE A 114 -0.95 -1.47 -4.10
CA ILE A 114 0.02 -1.93 -5.11
C ILE A 114 1.27 -2.50 -4.43
N LYS A 115 1.82 -1.80 -3.42
CA LYS A 115 2.99 -2.27 -2.66
C LYS A 115 2.72 -3.60 -1.94
N ALA A 116 1.56 -3.73 -1.32
CA ALA A 116 1.15 -4.97 -0.66
C ALA A 116 1.08 -6.14 -1.67
N ARG A 117 0.44 -5.93 -2.83
CA ARG A 117 0.30 -6.96 -3.86
C ARG A 117 1.64 -7.39 -4.47
N ILE A 118 2.54 -6.44 -4.74
CA ILE A 118 3.92 -6.73 -5.16
C ILE A 118 4.63 -7.62 -4.14
N GLY A 119 4.45 -7.33 -2.84
CA GLY A 119 5.02 -8.12 -1.75
C GLY A 119 4.55 -9.58 -1.75
N VAL A 120 3.24 -9.81 -1.90
CA VAL A 120 2.66 -11.16 -1.97
C VAL A 120 3.22 -11.94 -3.16
N ILE A 121 3.15 -11.36 -4.37
CA ILE A 121 3.60 -12.04 -5.59
C ILE A 121 5.08 -12.41 -5.50
N LYS A 122 5.92 -11.50 -5.00
CA LYS A 122 7.35 -11.80 -4.78
C LYS A 122 7.55 -12.97 -3.83
N GLY A 123 6.81 -13.02 -2.73
CA GLY A 123 6.93 -14.12 -1.79
C GLY A 123 6.47 -15.47 -2.38
N VAL A 124 5.40 -15.49 -3.19
CA VAL A 124 4.97 -16.70 -3.90
C VAL A 124 6.08 -17.20 -4.84
N LEU A 125 6.60 -16.31 -5.68
CA LEU A 125 7.66 -16.64 -6.64
C LEU A 125 8.96 -17.09 -5.96
N MET A 126 9.36 -16.44 -4.85
CA MET A 126 10.50 -16.86 -4.04
C MET A 126 10.32 -18.26 -3.46
N ASN A 127 9.13 -18.58 -2.91
CA ASN A 127 8.83 -19.89 -2.36
C ASN A 127 8.87 -21.00 -3.43
N ARG A 128 8.57 -20.67 -4.69
CA ARG A 128 8.65 -21.57 -5.84
C ARG A 128 10.05 -21.68 -6.45
N GLY A 129 11.02 -20.91 -5.97
CA GLY A 129 12.37 -20.87 -6.53
C GLY A 129 12.46 -20.18 -7.88
N VAL A 130 11.48 -19.34 -8.22
CA VAL A 130 11.46 -18.58 -9.48
C VAL A 130 12.33 -17.33 -9.31
N ASP A 131 13.21 -17.09 -10.28
CA ASP A 131 14.03 -15.88 -10.31
C ASP A 131 13.14 -14.66 -10.62
N ILE A 132 13.26 -13.62 -9.79
CA ILE A 132 12.43 -12.43 -9.89
C ILE A 132 13.24 -11.35 -10.59
N PRO A 133 12.84 -10.92 -11.81
CA PRO A 133 13.54 -9.87 -12.52
C PRO A 133 13.62 -8.59 -11.69
N PRO A 134 14.71 -7.81 -11.78
CA PRO A 134 14.80 -6.49 -11.17
C PRO A 134 13.68 -5.57 -11.67
N ALA A 135 13.41 -4.50 -10.93
CA ALA A 135 12.52 -3.44 -11.42
C ALA A 135 13.33 -2.50 -12.32
N ASP A 136 12.80 -2.19 -13.50
CA ASP A 136 13.39 -1.25 -14.49
C ASP A 136 12.97 0.21 -14.26
#